data_AF-U3P7C4-F1
#
_entry.id   AF-U3P7C4-F1
#
_cell.length_a   1.000
_cell.length_b   1.000
_cell.length_c   1.000
_cell.angle_alpha   90.00
_cell.angle_beta   90.00
_cell.angle_gamma   90.00
#
_symmetry.space_group_name_H-M   'P 1'
#
loop_
_entity.id
_entity.type
_entity.pdbx_description
1 polymer ?
#
loop_
_entity_poly.entity_id
_entity_poly.type
_entity_poly.pdbx_seq_one_letter_code
_entity_poly.pdbx_strand_id
1 'polypeptide(L)'
;MTDLQNRALRTLSTVETTVAQQWLNDAFNNLTTRLPSITTRLPSDGTGPDDTPSTGFQELVVQTVCAMVMRVFNNPNGLLDETVDDYTSRRDATQSTGLLYATDDELALLAESGSSANSFTISPLGRSPDATWTPDRVMSW
;
A
#
# COMPACT_ATOMS: atom_id res chain seq x y z
N MET A 1 -5.41 -5.04 14.50
CA MET A 1 -5.77 -6.47 14.65
C MET A 1 -7.04 -6.84 13.88
N THR A 2 -8.15 -6.10 14.04
CA THR A 2 -9.43 -6.39 13.36
C THR A 2 -9.31 -6.56 11.84
N ASP A 3 -8.51 -5.71 11.18
CA ASP A 3 -8.31 -5.77 9.73
C ASP A 3 -7.62 -7.07 9.27
N LEU A 4 -6.59 -7.52 9.99
CA LEU A 4 -5.92 -8.80 9.71
C LEU A 4 -6.89 -9.98 9.86
N GLN A 5 -7.73 -9.96 10.90
CA GLN A 5 -8.69 -11.03 11.15
C GLN A 5 -9.80 -11.09 10.09
N ASN A 6 -10.22 -9.94 9.54
CA ASN A 6 -11.17 -9.88 8.44
C ASN A 6 -10.59 -10.38 7.11
N ARG A 7 -9.26 -10.30 6.94
CA ARG A 7 -8.54 -10.74 5.73
C ARG A 7 -8.05 -12.18 5.82
N ALA A 8 -7.98 -12.73 7.02
CA ALA A 8 -7.63 -14.13 7.23
C ALA A 8 -8.74 -15.03 6.68
N LEU A 9 -8.36 -16.04 5.89
CA LEU A 9 -9.30 -17.05 5.36
C LEU A 9 -9.80 -18.03 6.44
N ARG A 10 -9.38 -17.87 7.70
CA ARG A 10 -9.77 -18.68 8.85
C ARG A 10 -9.77 -17.85 10.13
N THR A 11 -10.52 -18.32 11.12
CA THR A 11 -10.47 -17.75 12.47
C THR A 11 -9.09 -17.95 13.09
N LEU A 12 -8.51 -16.88 13.60
CA LEU A 12 -7.24 -16.91 14.33
C LEU A 12 -7.50 -17.32 15.77
N SER A 13 -6.70 -18.26 16.28
CA SER A 13 -6.68 -18.60 17.70
C SER A 13 -6.05 -17.48 18.54
N THR A 14 -6.23 -17.54 19.86
CA THR A 14 -5.64 -16.57 20.79
C THR A 14 -4.12 -16.49 20.69
N VAL A 15 -3.45 -17.64 20.50
CA VAL A 15 -1.99 -17.70 20.36
C VAL A 15 -1.55 -17.05 19.06
N GLU A 16 -2.23 -17.36 17.96
CA GLU A 16 -1.95 -16.76 16.65
C GLU A 16 -2.21 -15.27 16.64
N THR A 17 -3.20 -14.80 17.40
CA THR A 17 -3.48 -13.37 17.57
C THR A 17 -2.31 -12.68 18.27
N THR A 18 -1.77 -13.25 19.33
CA THR A 18 -0.59 -12.68 20.03
C THR A 18 0.63 -12.61 19.12
N VAL A 19 0.91 -13.69 18.39
CA VAL A 19 2.06 -13.75 17.46
C VAL A 19 1.86 -12.81 16.28
N ALA A 20 0.64 -12.76 15.71
CA ALA A 20 0.29 -11.84 14.64
C ALA A 20 0.51 -10.38 15.02
N GLN A 21 0.21 -10.00 16.27
CA GLN A 21 0.42 -8.63 16.73
C GLN A 21 1.90 -8.26 16.73
N GLN A 22 2.78 -9.19 17.13
CA GLN A 22 4.23 -8.98 17.06
C GLN A 22 4.70 -8.87 15.60
N TRP A 23 4.24 -9.76 14.72
CA TRP A 23 4.60 -9.73 13.31
C TRP A 23 4.10 -8.48 12.58
N LEU A 24 2.94 -7.95 12.94
CA LEU A 24 2.45 -6.67 12.40
C LEU A 24 3.41 -5.52 12.78
N ASN A 25 3.89 -5.48 14.02
CA ASN A 25 4.85 -4.47 14.46
C ASN A 25 6.20 -4.62 13.73
N ASP A 26 6.70 -5.85 13.62
CA ASP A 26 7.97 -6.13 12.93
C ASP A 26 7.89 -5.79 11.44
N ALA A 27 6.77 -6.12 10.79
CA ALA A 27 6.50 -5.77 9.40
C ALA A 27 6.45 -4.26 9.19
N PHE A 28 5.79 -3.51 10.08
CA PHE A 28 5.76 -2.06 10.03
C PHE A 28 7.16 -1.44 10.22
N ASN A 29 7.95 -1.97 11.15
CA ASN A 29 9.34 -1.55 11.35
C ASN A 29 10.21 -1.84 10.13
N ASN A 30 10.03 -2.99 9.49
CA ASN A 30 10.74 -3.34 8.26
C ASN A 30 10.38 -2.37 7.13
N LEU A 31 9.09 -2.07 6.98
CA LEU A 31 8.57 -1.17 5.96
C LEU A 31 9.09 0.26 6.14
N THR A 32 9.06 0.79 7.37
CA THR A 32 9.57 2.14 7.69
C THR A 32 11.09 2.25 7.60
N THR A 33 11.83 1.17 7.84
CA THR A 33 13.28 1.12 7.62
C THR A 33 13.63 1.22 6.13
N ARG A 34 12.83 0.58 5.27
CA ARG A 34 13.03 0.60 3.81
C ARG A 34 12.52 1.86 3.15
N LEU A 35 11.39 2.39 3.63
CA LEU A 35 10.75 3.59 3.11
C LEU A 35 10.49 4.59 4.24
N PRO A 36 11.50 5.38 4.64
CA PRO A 36 11.36 6.34 5.74
C PRO A 36 10.29 7.41 5.51
N SER A 37 9.91 7.68 4.25
CA SER A 37 8.86 8.67 3.92
C SER A 37 7.49 8.35 4.50
N ILE A 38 7.25 7.08 4.88
CA ILE A 38 6.02 6.67 5.56
C ILE A 38 5.86 7.42 6.89
N THR A 39 6.92 7.56 7.68
CA THR A 39 6.83 8.20 9.01
C THR A 39 6.57 9.70 8.91
N THR A 40 6.95 10.32 7.79
CA THR A 40 6.65 11.74 7.51
C THR A 40 5.20 11.93 7.07
N ARG A 41 4.63 10.96 6.35
CA ARG A 41 3.27 11.05 5.77
C ARG A 41 2.19 10.51 6.70
N LEU A 42 2.57 9.67 7.65
CA LEU A 42 1.72 9.11 8.70
C LEU A 42 2.38 9.39 10.06
N PRO A 43 2.35 10.64 10.55
CA PRO A 43 2.78 10.95 11.90
C PRO A 43 1.91 10.22 12.93
N SER A 44 2.46 10.06 14.13
CA SER A 44 1.91 9.23 15.21
C SER A 44 0.54 9.66 15.74
N ASP A 45 0.06 10.84 15.36
CA ASP A 45 -1.28 11.36 15.65
C ASP A 45 -2.32 11.00 14.59
N GLY A 46 -1.92 10.35 13.48
CA GLY A 46 -2.80 9.92 12.37
C GLY A 46 -3.13 11.03 11.38
N THR A 47 -2.54 12.22 11.56
CA THR A 47 -2.83 13.41 10.78
C THR A 47 -1.93 13.47 9.55
N GLY A 48 -2.45 13.61 8.33
CA GLY A 48 -1.55 13.81 7.17
C GLY A 48 -0.74 15.12 7.30
N PRO A 49 0.29 15.33 6.46
CA PRO A 49 1.08 16.57 6.46
C PRO A 49 0.26 17.86 6.24
N ASP A 50 -1.00 17.74 5.79
CA ASP A 50 -1.92 18.85 5.50
C ASP A 50 -3.17 18.87 6.42
N ASP A 51 -3.12 18.32 7.64
CA ASP A 51 -4.29 18.18 8.54
C ASP A 51 -5.49 17.42 7.93
N THR A 52 -5.28 16.80 6.77
CA THR A 52 -6.28 16.02 6.06
C THR A 52 -6.20 14.59 6.59
N PRO A 53 -7.34 13.93 6.91
CA PRO A 53 -7.33 12.54 7.31
C PRO A 53 -6.64 11.73 6.20
N SER A 54 -5.48 11.16 6.52
CA SER A 54 -4.65 10.41 5.60
C SER A 54 -5.24 9.01 5.33
N THR A 55 -6.56 8.88 5.39
CA THR A 55 -7.30 7.61 5.46
C THR A 55 -6.91 6.67 4.33
N GLY A 56 -6.82 7.17 3.08
CA GLY A 56 -6.43 6.33 1.95
C GLY A 56 -4.97 5.85 1.98
N PHE A 57 -4.02 6.70 2.40
CA PHE A 57 -2.62 6.29 2.52
C PHE A 57 -2.39 5.38 3.72
N GLN A 58 -3.03 5.69 4.85
CA GLN A 58 -3.03 4.86 6.05
C GLN A 58 -3.61 3.47 5.77
N GLU A 59 -4.75 3.38 5.07
CA GLU A 59 -5.35 2.12 4.64
C GLU A 59 -4.42 1.31 3.74
N LEU A 60 -3.70 1.98 2.83
CA LEU A 60 -2.73 1.34 1.96
C LEU A 60 -1.53 0.76 2.73
N VAL A 61 -1.02 1.50 3.71
CA VAL A 61 0.04 1.02 4.62
C VAL A 61 -0.46 -0.19 5.41
N VAL A 62 -1.65 -0.10 6.00
CA VAL A 62 -2.27 -1.21 6.75
C VAL A 62 -2.46 -2.43 5.87
N GLN A 63 -2.92 -2.24 4.63
CA GLN A 63 -3.09 -3.31 3.65
C GLN A 63 -1.78 -4.00 3.32
N THR A 64 -0.71 -3.23 3.11
CA THR A 64 0.62 -3.76 2.80
C THR A 64 1.16 -4.57 3.98
N VAL A 65 1.08 -4.02 5.20
CA VAL A 65 1.56 -4.71 6.42
C VAL A 65 0.76 -6.00 6.68
N CYS A 66 -0.57 -5.98 6.49
CA CYS A 66 -1.38 -7.20 6.60
C CYS A 66 -1.03 -8.23 5.53
N ALA A 67 -0.75 -7.79 4.29
CA ALA A 67 -0.33 -8.69 3.21
C ALA A 67 1.01 -9.37 3.52
N MET A 68 1.98 -8.65 4.09
CA MET A 68 3.26 -9.21 4.55
C MET A 68 3.05 -10.33 5.57
N VAL A 69 2.22 -10.08 6.59
CA VAL A 69 1.94 -11.05 7.65
C VAL A 69 1.15 -12.26 7.12
N MET A 70 0.21 -12.04 6.19
CA MET A 70 -0.55 -13.12 5.56
C MET A 70 0.33 -14.06 4.71
N ARG A 71 1.39 -13.54 4.06
CA ARG A 71 2.35 -14.38 3.32
C ARG A 71 3.07 -15.35 4.27
N VAL A 72 3.49 -14.86 5.44
CA VAL A 72 4.11 -15.70 6.47
C VAL A 72 3.12 -16.72 7.02
N PHE A 73 1.87 -16.34 7.25
CA PHE A 73 0.83 -17.29 7.70
C PHE A 73 0.53 -18.39 6.67
N ASN A 74 0.55 -18.07 5.37
CA ASN A 74 0.27 -19.03 4.31
C ASN A 74 1.48 -19.93 3.99
N ASN A 75 2.70 -19.47 4.29
CA ASN A 75 3.93 -20.23 4.08
C ASN A 75 4.93 -20.06 5.22
N PRO A 76 4.63 -20.56 6.43
CA PRO A 76 5.48 -20.35 7.60
C PRO A 76 6.84 -21.03 7.46
N ASN A 77 6.92 -22.13 6.70
CA ASN A 77 8.15 -22.90 6.49
C ASN A 77 8.98 -22.40 5.30
N GLY A 78 8.51 -21.39 4.54
CA GLY A 78 9.23 -20.89 3.37
C GLY A 78 9.48 -21.96 2.29
N LEU A 79 8.56 -22.91 2.14
CA LEU A 79 8.73 -24.04 1.22
C LEU A 79 8.49 -23.60 -0.22
N LEU A 80 9.52 -23.78 -1.05
CA LEU A 80 9.53 -23.51 -2.50
C LEU A 80 8.85 -24.63 -3.29
N ASP A 81 9.15 -25.85 -2.88
CA ASP A 81 8.73 -27.06 -3.56
C ASP A 81 8.36 -28.10 -2.50
N GLU A 82 7.19 -28.68 -2.65
CA GLU A 82 6.77 -29.84 -1.89
C GLU A 82 6.50 -30.97 -2.88
N THR A 83 7.30 -32.02 -2.78
CA THR A 83 7.16 -33.25 -3.55
C THR A 83 6.65 -34.35 -2.63
N VAL A 84 5.47 -34.89 -2.95
CA VAL A 84 4.90 -36.07 -2.27
C VAL A 84 4.52 -37.08 -3.34
N ASP A 85 5.22 -38.22 -3.33
CA ASP A 85 5.13 -39.29 -4.33
C ASP A 85 5.22 -38.76 -5.77
N ASP A 86 4.12 -38.74 -6.53
CA ASP A 86 4.04 -38.28 -7.93
C ASP A 86 3.51 -36.84 -8.06
N TYR A 87 3.26 -36.13 -6.96
CA TYR A 87 2.76 -34.76 -6.98
C TYR A 87 3.86 -33.77 -6.60
N THR A 88 4.13 -32.84 -7.52
CA THR A 88 5.03 -31.70 -7.29
C THR A 88 4.20 -30.42 -7.30
N SER A 89 4.22 -29.68 -6.20
CA SER A 89 3.66 -28.33 -6.16
C SER A 89 4.75 -27.32 -5.89
N ARG A 90 4.90 -26.38 -6.83
CA ARG A 90 5.87 -25.29 -6.73
C ARG A 90 5.15 -24.00 -6.37
N ARG A 91 5.54 -23.39 -5.25
CA ARG A 91 5.08 -22.04 -4.88
C ARG A 91 5.92 -20.99 -5.60
N ASP A 92 5.32 -19.84 -5.87
CA ASP A 92 6.03 -18.70 -6.45
C ASP A 92 7.23 -18.33 -5.57
N ALA A 93 8.41 -18.18 -6.18
CA ALA A 93 9.67 -17.91 -5.47
C ALA A 93 9.60 -16.64 -4.60
N THR A 94 8.78 -15.68 -5.03
CA THR A 94 8.53 -14.43 -4.30
C THR A 94 7.81 -14.73 -3.00
N GLN A 95 6.72 -15.49 -3.05
CA GLN A 95 5.91 -15.88 -1.88
C GLN A 95 6.59 -16.93 -0.99
N SER A 96 7.70 -17.50 -1.47
CA SER A 96 8.28 -18.69 -0.85
C SER A 96 9.31 -18.41 0.24
N THR A 97 9.56 -17.16 0.60
CA THR A 97 10.63 -16.86 1.55
C THR A 97 10.24 -17.12 3.00
N GLY A 98 8.94 -17.17 3.33
CA GLY A 98 8.48 -17.21 4.73
C GLY A 98 8.90 -15.99 5.56
N LEU A 99 9.40 -14.94 4.89
CA LEU A 99 9.90 -13.72 5.52
C LEU A 99 8.82 -12.63 5.54
N LEU A 100 8.92 -11.72 6.51
CA LEU A 100 8.20 -10.46 6.48
C LEU A 100 8.90 -9.52 5.49
N TYR A 101 8.47 -9.52 4.23
CA TYR A 101 9.03 -8.66 3.19
C TYR A 101 7.93 -7.96 2.39
N ALA A 102 8.19 -6.70 2.03
CA ALA A 102 7.40 -5.95 1.05
C ALA A 102 7.93 -6.24 -0.35
N THR A 103 7.02 -6.40 -1.31
CA THR A 103 7.36 -6.54 -2.74
C THR A 103 7.73 -5.18 -3.33
N ASP A 104 8.45 -5.20 -4.46
CA ASP A 104 8.86 -3.98 -5.16
C ASP A 104 7.63 -3.18 -5.65
N ASP A 105 6.56 -3.85 -6.07
CA ASP A 105 5.31 -3.20 -6.48
C ASP A 105 4.60 -2.50 -5.30
N GLU A 106 4.58 -3.12 -4.12
CA GLU A 106 4.03 -2.51 -2.90
C GLU A 106 4.85 -1.28 -2.49
N LEU A 107 6.18 -1.37 -2.58
CA LEU A 107 7.07 -0.26 -2.31
C LEU A 107 6.89 0.86 -3.33
N ALA A 108 6.73 0.54 -4.62
CA ALA A 108 6.47 1.51 -5.67
C ALA A 108 5.14 2.23 -5.46
N LEU A 109 4.07 1.52 -5.11
CA LEU A 109 2.76 2.10 -4.82
C LEU A 109 2.80 3.03 -3.59
N LEU A 110 3.53 2.64 -2.55
CA LEU A 110 3.73 3.47 -1.34
C LEU A 110 4.62 4.69 -1.60
N ALA A 111 5.59 4.58 -2.51
CA ALA A 111 6.45 5.68 -2.93
C ALA A 111 5.71 6.67 -3.86
N GLU A 112 4.97 6.15 -4.84
CA GLU A 112 4.26 6.94 -5.85
C GLU A 112 3.06 7.66 -5.27
N SER A 113 2.35 7.07 -4.31
CA SER A 113 1.31 7.78 -3.57
C SER A 113 1.81 9.04 -2.86
N GLY A 114 3.13 9.20 -2.67
CA GLY A 114 3.77 10.38 -2.07
C GLY A 114 4.29 11.39 -3.09
N SER A 115 4.39 10.99 -4.36
CA SER A 115 4.53 11.92 -5.46
C SER A 115 3.13 12.35 -5.87
N SER A 116 2.74 13.57 -5.53
CA SER A 116 1.59 14.21 -6.15
C SER A 116 1.65 13.96 -7.64
N ALA A 117 0.71 13.16 -8.14
CA ALA A 117 0.61 12.82 -9.56
C ALA A 117 0.63 14.12 -10.34
N ASN A 118 1.71 14.35 -11.08
CA ASN A 118 1.79 15.48 -12.00
C ASN A 118 0.60 15.35 -12.94
N SER A 119 -0.40 16.21 -12.76
CA SER A 119 -1.57 16.26 -13.63
C SER A 119 -1.06 16.42 -15.06
N PHE A 120 -1.29 15.43 -15.92
CA PHE A 120 -0.98 15.56 -17.34
C PHE A 120 -1.86 16.69 -17.89
N THR A 121 -1.29 17.89 -17.98
CA THR A 121 -1.94 19.02 -18.64
C THR A 121 -1.86 18.75 -20.13
N ILE A 122 -2.91 18.19 -20.70
CA ILE A 122 -3.09 18.20 -22.15
C ILE A 122 -3.39 19.65 -22.50
N SER A 123 -2.36 20.39 -22.91
CA SER A 123 -2.53 21.69 -23.56
C SER A 123 -2.90 21.41 -25.02
N PRO A 124 -4.16 21.62 -25.45
CA PRO A 124 -4.44 21.67 -26.88
C PRO A 124 -3.60 22.82 -27.45
N LEU A 125 -2.75 22.51 -28.43
CA LEU A 125 -1.91 23.48 -29.13
C LEU A 125 -2.78 24.66 -29.59
N GLY A 126 -2.69 25.80 -28.91
CA GLY A 126 -3.26 27.07 -29.39
C GLY A 126 -4.20 27.85 -28.47
N ARG A 127 -4.45 27.47 -27.21
CA ARG A 127 -5.22 28.32 -26.28
C ARG A 127 -4.37 28.88 -25.15
N SER A 128 -3.87 30.10 -25.32
CA SER A 128 -3.36 30.90 -24.22
C SER A 128 -4.46 31.06 -23.16
N PRO A 129 -4.19 30.82 -21.86
CA PRO A 129 -5.17 31.00 -20.79
C PRO A 129 -5.55 32.48 -20.55
N ASP A 130 -4.93 33.44 -21.26
CA ASP A 130 -5.20 34.87 -21.13
C ASP A 130 -6.29 35.40 -22.07
N ALA A 131 -6.95 34.54 -22.85
CA ALA A 131 -8.10 34.93 -23.66
C ALA A 131 -9.30 35.28 -22.76
N THR A 132 -9.23 36.44 -22.11
CA THR A 132 -10.33 37.11 -21.46
C THR A 132 -11.39 37.32 -22.53
N TRP A 133 -12.47 36.56 -22.41
CA TRP A 133 -13.65 36.73 -23.23
C TRP A 133 -14.23 38.11 -22.95
N THR A 134 -14.00 39.06 -23.85
CA THR A 134 -14.68 40.34 -23.87
C THR A 134 -15.87 40.21 -24.83
N PRO A 135 -17.13 40.28 -24.34
CA PRO A 135 -18.26 40.37 -25.25
C PRO A 135 -18.20 41.75 -25.93
N ASP A 136 -17.89 41.78 -27.23
CA ASP A 136 -18.05 42.98 -28.04
C ASP A 136 -19.55 43.32 -28.13
N ARG A 137 -19.88 44.51 -27.60
CA ARG A 137 -21.09 45.33 -27.77
C ARG A 137 -22.45 44.63 -27.74
N VAL A 138 -23.22 45.05 -26.75
CA VAL A 138 -24.69 45.16 -26.79
C VAL A 138 -25.11 45.80 -28.13
N MET A 139 -25.75 45.03 -28.99
CA MET A 139 -26.50 45.56 -30.13
C MET A 139 -27.86 46.02 -29.61
N SER A 140 -28.01 47.34 -29.42
CA SER A 140 -29.32 47.99 -29.28
C SER A 140 -29.96 48.16 -30.65
N TRP A 141 -31.15 47.60 -30.82
CA TRP A 141 -32.07 47.90 -31.92
C TRP A 141 -32.71 49.28 -31.76
#